data_AF-A6GIG9-F1
#
_entry.id   AF-A6GIG9-F1
#
_cell.length_a   1.000
_cell.length_b   1.000
_cell.length_c   1.000
_cell.angle_alpha   90.00
_cell.angle_beta   90.00
_cell.angle_gamma   90.00
#
_symmetry.space_group_name_H-M   'P 1'
#
loop_
_entity.id
_entity.type
_entity.pdbx_description
1 polymer ?
#
loop_
_entity_poly.entity_id
_entity_poly.type
_entity_poly.pdbx_seq_one_letter_code
_entity_poly.pdbx_strand_id
1 'polypeptide(L)'
;MAAPDPALSLRIPTAAFLAQRGLLRARASQALLQRDTSDLPARPNPELVERADAVLEGAGEVLSDQESKVVLRGHGIEVTRQAFATSASGAASFADKIGYPVALKALSPDLRRKAEVGAVVLDVVNAAAAKRAYSEIVTNVEERAPLARLDGVVVAEMIEAGLDLRCGALRTRSGSVALYAHAVLASPVEPLLARSPLSPTDALLFAEAVLAAIPVPARRRASDPDVTVLARLLLAIDGLMQHTGERLLAVGLDPVRLLPEPTEGAREYVTLDARIVQRAHLDGL
;
A
#
# COMPACT_ATOMS: atom_id res chain seq x y z
N MET A 1 -11.93 -25.42 -36.32
CA MET A 1 -11.64 -25.90 -34.95
C MET A 1 -12.44 -27.17 -34.74
N ALA A 2 -11.80 -28.32 -34.54
CA ALA A 2 -12.49 -29.56 -34.24
C ALA A 2 -13.13 -29.48 -32.85
N ALA A 3 -14.35 -30.02 -32.69
CA ALA A 3 -15.01 -30.12 -31.40
C ALA A 3 -14.21 -31.06 -30.48
N PRO A 4 -14.05 -30.75 -29.19
CA PRO A 4 -13.30 -31.60 -28.26
C PRO A 4 -13.99 -32.96 -28.07
N ASP A 5 -13.18 -33.99 -27.92
CA ASP A 5 -13.61 -35.38 -27.74
C ASP A 5 -14.46 -35.54 -26.46
N PRO A 6 -15.70 -36.05 -26.55
CA PRO A 6 -16.59 -36.22 -25.39
C PRO A 6 -16.09 -37.25 -24.37
N ALA A 7 -15.10 -38.10 -24.70
CA ALA A 7 -14.45 -39.01 -23.77
C ALA A 7 -13.40 -38.31 -22.86
N LEU A 8 -12.93 -37.12 -23.25
CA LEU A 8 -12.02 -36.29 -22.45
C LEU A 8 -12.82 -35.51 -21.40
N SER A 9 -13.17 -36.19 -20.32
CA SER A 9 -13.74 -35.57 -19.13
C SER A 9 -12.74 -34.58 -18.52
N LEU A 10 -13.05 -33.29 -18.56
CA LEU A 10 -12.38 -32.20 -17.81
C LEU A 10 -12.46 -32.38 -16.27
N ARG A 11 -12.83 -33.55 -15.77
CA ARG A 11 -12.75 -33.90 -14.34
C ARG A 11 -11.36 -34.40 -13.92
N ILE A 12 -10.45 -34.69 -14.86
CA ILE A 12 -9.05 -35.02 -14.58
C ILE A 12 -8.05 -34.07 -15.30
N PRO A 13 -8.08 -32.75 -15.00
CA PRO A 13 -6.89 -31.92 -15.16
C PRO A 13 -6.51 -31.15 -13.89
N THR A 14 -7.20 -31.33 -12.76
CA THR A 14 -6.87 -30.58 -11.53
C THR A 14 -5.53 -31.01 -10.96
N ALA A 15 -5.25 -32.31 -10.84
CA ALA A 15 -3.99 -32.79 -10.26
C ALA A 15 -2.77 -32.42 -11.11
N ALA A 16 -2.86 -32.59 -12.44
CA ALA A 16 -1.81 -32.18 -13.37
C ALA A 16 -1.59 -30.65 -13.35
N PHE A 17 -2.66 -29.86 -13.36
CA PHE A 17 -2.58 -28.40 -13.24
C PHE A 17 -1.98 -27.97 -11.89
N LEU A 18 -2.40 -28.59 -10.79
CA LEU A 18 -1.87 -28.32 -9.45
C LEU A 18 -0.40 -28.72 -9.33
N ALA A 19 0.00 -29.87 -9.89
CA ALA A 19 1.38 -30.33 -9.93
C ALA A 19 2.26 -29.40 -10.78
N GLN A 20 1.79 -29.01 -11.96
CA GLN A 20 2.48 -28.05 -12.82
C GLN A 20 2.62 -26.68 -12.13
N ARG A 21 1.56 -26.20 -11.47
CA ARG A 21 1.60 -24.99 -10.64
C ARG A 21 2.63 -25.11 -9.52
N GLY A 22 2.65 -26.26 -8.82
CA GLY A 22 3.64 -26.54 -7.78
C GLY A 22 5.07 -26.53 -8.30
N LEU A 23 5.33 -27.16 -9.45
CA LEU A 23 6.65 -27.19 -10.08
C LEU A 23 7.11 -25.81 -10.55
N LEU A 24 6.23 -25.01 -11.15
CA LEU A 24 6.55 -23.65 -11.57
C LEU A 24 6.89 -22.76 -10.36
N ARG A 25 6.12 -22.86 -9.27
CA ARG A 25 6.43 -22.16 -8.01
C ARG A 25 7.76 -22.61 -7.43
N ALA A 26 8.02 -23.92 -7.38
CA ALA A 26 9.29 -24.45 -6.87
C ALA A 26 10.49 -23.93 -7.68
N ARG A 27 10.38 -23.88 -9.01
CA ARG A 27 11.43 -23.29 -9.87
C ARG A 27 11.61 -21.80 -9.63
N ALA A 28 10.53 -21.04 -9.49
CA ALA A 28 10.60 -19.61 -9.18
C ALA A 28 11.31 -19.38 -7.82
N SER A 29 10.93 -20.11 -6.77
CA SER A 29 11.58 -20.03 -5.46
C SER A 29 13.06 -20.43 -5.52
N GLN A 30 13.41 -21.49 -6.27
CA GLN A 30 14.81 -21.89 -6.47
C GLN A 30 15.63 -20.81 -7.18
N ALA A 31 15.06 -20.15 -8.20
CA ALA A 31 15.72 -19.05 -8.89
C ALA A 31 15.96 -17.86 -7.94
N LEU A 32 15.01 -17.55 -7.06
CA LEU A 32 15.16 -16.49 -6.05
C LEU A 32 16.26 -16.81 -5.02
N LEU A 33 16.38 -18.08 -4.61
CA LEU A 33 17.45 -18.53 -3.69
C LEU A 33 18.86 -18.37 -4.29
N GLN A 34 18.98 -18.39 -5.61
CA GLN A 34 20.24 -18.25 -6.34
C GLN A 34 20.51 -16.81 -6.80
N ARG A 35 19.56 -15.90 -6.59
CA ARG A 35 19.66 -14.51 -7.04
C ARG A 35 20.68 -13.76 -6.20
N ASP A 36 21.47 -12.90 -6.83
CA ASP A 36 22.26 -11.92 -6.10
C ASP A 36 21.33 -10.92 -5.40
N THR A 37 21.54 -10.75 -4.11
CA THR A 37 20.71 -9.88 -3.26
C THR A 37 21.44 -8.62 -2.86
N SER A 38 22.64 -8.37 -3.39
CA SER A 38 23.41 -7.13 -3.21
C SER A 38 22.62 -5.87 -3.54
N ASP A 39 21.66 -5.98 -4.47
CA ASP A 39 20.90 -4.86 -5.02
C ASP A 39 19.59 -4.58 -4.26
N LEU A 40 19.25 -5.41 -3.25
CA LEU A 40 18.13 -5.17 -2.35
C LEU A 40 18.53 -4.17 -1.24
N PRO A 41 17.56 -3.40 -0.73
CA PRO A 41 17.53 -1.93 -0.70
C PRO A 41 18.81 -1.22 -0.23
N ALA A 42 19.06 -0.08 -0.87
CA ALA A 42 20.02 0.92 -0.41
C ALA A 42 19.64 1.46 0.97
N ARG A 43 20.66 1.81 1.79
CA ARG A 43 20.43 2.44 3.09
C ARG A 43 19.63 3.74 2.93
N PRO A 44 18.62 4.00 3.79
CA PRO A 44 17.85 5.24 3.72
C PRO A 44 18.77 6.46 3.94
N ASN A 45 18.36 7.62 3.40
CA ASN A 45 19.09 8.87 3.60
C ASN A 45 19.07 9.27 5.09
N PRO A 46 20.24 9.42 5.74
CA PRO A 46 20.32 9.77 7.17
C PRO A 46 19.52 11.01 7.57
N GLU A 47 19.50 12.05 6.74
CA GLU A 47 18.76 13.29 7.04
C GLU A 47 17.24 13.08 7.08
N LEU A 48 16.73 12.19 6.22
CA LEU A 48 15.31 11.86 6.20
C LEU A 48 14.92 10.97 7.39
N VAL A 49 15.83 10.10 7.84
CA VAL A 49 15.66 9.28 9.04
C VAL A 49 15.64 10.16 10.28
N GLU A 50 16.57 11.11 10.42
CA GLU A 50 16.58 12.05 11.55
C GLU A 50 15.27 12.86 11.64
N ARG A 51 14.76 13.31 10.50
CA ARG A 51 13.46 13.98 10.43
C ARG A 51 12.30 13.07 10.81
N ALA A 52 12.35 11.79 10.43
CA ALA A 52 11.36 10.79 10.82
C ALA A 52 11.38 10.56 12.34
N ASP A 53 12.56 10.47 12.95
CA ASP A 53 12.72 10.29 14.38
C ASP A 53 12.16 11.48 15.17
N ALA A 54 12.46 12.72 14.74
CA ALA A 54 11.91 13.93 15.36
C ALA A 54 10.36 13.95 15.30
N VAL A 55 9.76 13.47 14.20
CA VAL A 55 8.31 13.35 14.09
C VAL A 55 7.76 12.27 15.03
N LEU A 56 8.42 11.11 15.13
CA LEU A 56 8.02 10.04 16.05
C LEU A 56 8.10 10.47 17.52
N GLU A 57 9.03 11.36 17.86
CA GLU A 57 9.17 11.93 19.20
C GLU A 57 8.06 12.92 19.55
N GLY A 58 7.64 13.76 18.59
CA GLY A 58 6.57 14.73 18.81
C GLY A 58 5.14 14.19 18.62
N ALA A 59 4.99 13.03 17.98
CA ALA A 59 3.68 12.47 17.65
C ALA A 59 3.02 11.72 18.82
N GLY A 60 1.69 11.65 18.80
CA GLY A 60 0.91 10.84 19.74
C GLY A 60 1.00 9.32 19.47
N GLU A 61 0.14 8.55 20.14
CA GLU A 61 0.07 7.09 19.96
C GLU A 61 -0.27 6.67 18.51
N VAL A 62 -1.17 7.42 17.87
CA VAL A 62 -1.56 7.21 16.48
C VAL A 62 -1.12 8.42 15.68
N LEU A 63 -0.24 8.20 14.72
CA LEU A 63 0.26 9.28 13.86
C LEU A 63 -0.85 9.74 12.91
N SER A 64 -0.90 11.04 12.66
CA SER A 64 -1.65 11.64 11.56
C SER A 64 -1.10 11.17 10.21
N ASP A 65 -1.88 11.40 9.16
CA ASP A 65 -1.49 11.12 7.77
C ASP A 65 -0.19 11.84 7.37
N GLN A 66 -0.02 13.10 7.79
CA GLN A 66 1.18 13.86 7.48
C GLN A 66 2.42 13.31 8.21
N GLU A 67 2.28 13.00 9.51
CA GLU A 67 3.36 12.42 10.30
C GLU A 67 3.76 11.05 9.75
N SER A 68 2.78 10.19 9.46
CA SER A 68 3.00 8.85 8.90
C SER A 68 3.79 8.92 7.58
N LYS A 69 3.47 9.86 6.69
CA LYS A 69 4.22 10.05 5.44
C LYS A 69 5.67 10.46 5.66
N VAL A 70 5.93 11.36 6.60
CA VAL A 70 7.31 11.81 6.89
C VAL A 70 8.13 10.62 7.39
N VAL A 71 7.56 9.83 8.30
CA VAL A 71 8.21 8.63 8.83
C VAL A 71 8.47 7.61 7.72
N LEU A 72 7.45 7.26 6.93
CA LEU A 72 7.58 6.28 5.84
C LEU A 72 8.62 6.69 4.80
N ARG A 73 8.64 7.97 4.38
CA ARG A 73 9.65 8.48 3.44
C ARG A 73 11.06 8.45 4.03
N GLY A 74 11.19 8.68 5.33
CA GLY A 74 12.45 8.52 6.06
C GLY A 74 13.07 7.13 5.88
N HIS A 75 12.24 6.11 5.75
CA HIS A 75 12.65 4.72 5.57
C HIS A 75 12.53 4.21 4.13
N GLY A 76 12.45 5.12 3.14
CA GLY A 76 12.41 4.75 1.71
C GLY A 76 11.08 4.13 1.24
N ILE A 77 10.00 4.30 2.01
CA ILE A 77 8.67 3.84 1.65
C ILE A 77 7.94 4.97 0.91
N GLU A 78 7.61 4.73 -0.36
CA GLU A 78 6.91 5.71 -1.19
C GLU A 78 5.43 5.81 -0.81
N VAL A 79 4.98 7.04 -0.57
CA VAL A 79 3.58 7.35 -0.23
C VAL A 79 3.05 8.44 -1.14
N THR A 80 1.79 8.28 -1.57
CA THR A 80 1.09 9.22 -2.45
C THR A 80 1.22 10.67 -1.99
N ARG A 81 1.30 11.55 -2.97
CA ARG A 81 1.16 12.99 -2.78
C ARG A 81 -0.32 13.29 -2.55
N GLN A 82 -0.65 13.62 -1.31
CA GLN A 82 -1.97 14.12 -0.96
C GLN A 82 -1.87 15.26 0.06
N ALA A 83 -2.85 16.17 0.02
CA ALA A 83 -2.95 17.34 0.88
C ALA A 83 -4.39 17.52 1.37
N PHE A 84 -4.52 18.16 2.52
CA PHE A 84 -5.80 18.44 3.15
C PHE A 84 -6.25 19.87 2.86
N ALA A 85 -7.45 20.01 2.32
CA ALA A 85 -8.08 21.28 1.99
C ALA A 85 -9.35 21.51 2.84
N THR A 86 -9.45 22.70 3.41
CA THR A 86 -10.66 23.20 4.11
C THR A 86 -11.43 24.23 3.30
N SER A 87 -11.06 24.42 2.02
CA SER A 87 -11.74 25.33 1.11
C SER A 87 -11.54 24.91 -0.35
N ALA A 88 -12.46 25.34 -1.23
CA ALA A 88 -12.37 25.09 -2.66
C ALA A 88 -11.11 25.71 -3.30
N SER A 89 -10.71 26.91 -2.85
CA SER A 89 -9.48 27.56 -3.27
C SER A 89 -8.24 26.80 -2.80
N GLY A 90 -8.24 26.33 -1.56
CA GLY A 90 -7.20 25.45 -1.03
C GLY A 90 -7.08 24.16 -1.85
N ALA A 91 -8.20 23.53 -2.17
CA ALA A 91 -8.23 22.29 -2.96
C ALA A 91 -7.61 22.48 -4.35
N ALA A 92 -7.94 23.57 -5.04
CA ALA A 92 -7.32 23.91 -6.33
C ALA A 92 -5.82 24.20 -6.19
N SER A 93 -5.42 24.97 -5.17
CA SER A 93 -3.99 25.27 -4.94
C SER A 93 -3.18 24.00 -4.68
N PHE A 94 -3.72 23.05 -3.92
CA PHE A 94 -3.06 21.77 -3.70
C PHE A 94 -3.06 20.89 -4.95
N ALA A 95 -4.13 20.89 -5.72
CA ALA A 95 -4.19 20.16 -6.99
C ALA A 95 -3.13 20.66 -7.98
N ASP A 96 -2.93 21.99 -8.09
CA ASP A 96 -1.88 22.58 -8.93
C ASP A 96 -0.47 22.17 -8.48
N LYS A 97 -0.24 22.08 -7.16
CA LYS A 97 1.05 21.64 -6.60
C LYS A 97 1.33 20.16 -6.79
N ILE A 98 0.29 19.33 -6.71
CA ILE A 98 0.39 17.88 -6.89
C ILE A 98 0.55 17.54 -8.39
N GLY A 99 -0.16 18.25 -9.26
CA GLY A 99 -0.25 17.95 -10.67
C GLY A 99 -1.45 17.04 -10.98
N TYR A 100 -2.04 17.25 -12.16
CA TYR A 100 -3.27 16.59 -12.60
C TYR A 100 -2.98 15.28 -13.37
N PRO A 101 -3.93 14.31 -13.39
CA PRO A 101 -5.22 14.33 -12.69
C PRO A 101 -5.10 14.04 -11.19
N VAL A 102 -6.04 14.60 -10.41
CA VAL A 102 -6.18 14.36 -8.97
C VAL A 102 -7.55 13.79 -8.61
N ALA A 103 -7.64 13.14 -7.46
CA ALA A 103 -8.87 12.73 -6.81
C ALA A 103 -9.14 13.62 -5.59
N LEU A 104 -10.40 13.98 -5.36
CA LEU A 104 -10.86 14.65 -4.15
C LEU A 104 -11.74 13.70 -3.34
N LYS A 105 -11.45 13.50 -2.06
CA LYS A 105 -12.21 12.61 -1.16
C LYS A 105 -12.49 13.29 0.17
N ALA A 106 -13.70 13.14 0.73
CA ALA A 106 -14.01 13.68 2.04
C ALA A 106 -13.12 13.08 3.14
N LEU A 107 -12.69 13.95 4.05
CA LEU A 107 -12.07 13.56 5.32
C LEU A 107 -13.13 13.64 6.41
N SER A 108 -13.61 12.49 6.85
CA SER A 108 -14.57 12.37 7.94
C SER A 108 -14.39 11.00 8.61
N PRO A 109 -14.29 10.93 9.95
CA PRO A 109 -14.27 9.66 10.67
C PRO A 109 -15.61 8.93 10.60
N ASP A 110 -16.71 9.65 10.33
CA ASP A 110 -18.07 9.12 10.35
C ASP A 110 -18.47 8.50 8.99
N LEU A 111 -17.72 8.82 7.91
CA LEU A 111 -17.99 8.34 6.56
C LEU A 111 -17.19 7.07 6.22
N ARG A 112 -17.75 5.90 6.56
CA ARG A 112 -17.15 4.59 6.21
C ARG A 112 -17.17 4.29 4.71
N ARG A 113 -18.26 4.62 3.99
CA ARG A 113 -18.44 4.34 2.55
C ARG A 113 -18.57 5.65 1.75
N LYS A 114 -17.46 6.40 1.68
CA LYS A 114 -17.40 7.76 1.09
C LYS A 114 -17.95 7.84 -0.33
N ALA A 115 -17.70 6.83 -1.16
CA ALA A 115 -18.19 6.81 -2.54
C ALA A 115 -19.72 6.75 -2.64
N GLU A 116 -20.40 6.02 -1.72
CA GLU A 116 -21.86 5.85 -1.76
C GLU A 116 -22.62 7.14 -1.46
N VAL A 117 -22.02 8.03 -0.67
CA VAL A 117 -22.58 9.35 -0.38
C VAL A 117 -22.11 10.42 -1.37
N GLY A 118 -21.42 10.06 -2.46
CA GLY A 118 -20.89 11.04 -3.43
C GLY A 118 -19.76 11.90 -2.87
N ALA A 119 -19.04 11.41 -1.85
CA ALA A 119 -17.95 12.12 -1.19
C ALA A 119 -16.57 11.78 -1.77
N VAL A 120 -16.54 11.32 -3.03
CA VAL A 120 -15.33 11.05 -3.82
C VAL A 120 -15.57 11.52 -5.25
N VAL A 121 -14.69 12.38 -5.75
CA VAL A 121 -14.66 12.82 -7.15
C VAL A 121 -13.29 12.48 -7.73
N LEU A 122 -13.29 11.74 -8.82
CA LEU A 122 -12.08 11.30 -9.54
C LEU A 122 -11.89 12.14 -10.80
N ASP A 123 -10.76 11.95 -11.47
CA ASP A 123 -10.42 12.56 -12.77
C ASP A 123 -10.57 14.09 -12.78
N VAL A 124 -10.16 14.73 -11.69
CA VAL A 124 -10.11 16.19 -11.63
C VAL A 124 -8.88 16.65 -12.39
N VAL A 125 -9.08 17.35 -13.51
CA VAL A 125 -8.03 17.65 -14.50
C VAL A 125 -7.53 19.09 -14.50
N ASN A 126 -8.14 19.98 -13.72
CA ASN A 126 -7.71 21.39 -13.60
C ASN A 126 -8.28 22.07 -12.34
N ALA A 127 -7.79 23.28 -12.05
CA ALA A 127 -8.16 24.05 -10.86
C ALA A 127 -9.66 24.37 -10.77
N ALA A 128 -10.33 24.61 -11.91
CA ALA A 128 -11.77 24.88 -11.94
C ALA A 128 -12.58 23.61 -11.63
N ALA A 129 -12.16 22.45 -12.14
CA ALA A 129 -12.73 21.16 -11.76
C ALA A 129 -12.49 20.86 -10.27
N ALA A 130 -11.31 21.18 -9.72
CA ALA A 130 -11.01 20.97 -8.30
C ALA A 130 -11.90 21.80 -7.37
N LYS A 131 -12.16 23.07 -7.71
CA LYS A 131 -13.11 23.92 -6.96
C LYS A 131 -14.52 23.33 -6.96
N ARG A 132 -15.00 22.91 -8.14
CA ARG A 132 -16.33 22.31 -8.31
C ARG A 132 -16.46 21.01 -7.53
N ALA A 133 -15.48 20.12 -7.66
CA ALA A 133 -15.43 18.85 -6.94
C ALA A 133 -15.42 19.03 -5.42
N TYR A 134 -14.70 20.04 -4.91
CA TYR A 134 -14.75 20.39 -3.48
C TYR A 134 -16.17 20.75 -3.04
N SER A 135 -16.81 21.70 -3.75
CA SER A 135 -18.17 22.13 -3.43
C SER A 135 -19.17 20.98 -3.52
N GLU A 136 -19.07 20.14 -4.57
CA GLU A 136 -19.92 18.96 -4.76
C GLU A 136 -19.81 17.98 -3.60
N ILE A 137 -18.59 17.66 -3.14
CA ILE A 137 -18.38 16.76 -2.01
C ILE A 137 -19.01 17.32 -0.74
N VAL A 138 -18.79 18.61 -0.46
CA VAL A 138 -19.35 19.26 0.75
C VAL A 138 -20.88 19.18 0.73
N THR A 139 -21.52 19.59 -0.38
CA THR A 139 -22.98 19.53 -0.54
C THR A 139 -23.50 18.09 -0.43
N ASN A 140 -22.86 17.13 -1.09
CA ASN A 140 -23.26 15.73 -1.03
C ASN A 140 -23.22 15.16 0.40
N VAL A 141 -22.18 15.50 1.17
CA VAL A 141 -22.06 15.07 2.58
C VAL A 141 -23.15 15.72 3.44
N GLU A 142 -23.38 17.02 3.28
CA GLU A 142 -24.44 17.74 4.01
C GLU A 142 -25.83 17.17 3.74
N GLU A 143 -26.14 16.82 2.48
CA GLU A 143 -27.46 16.31 2.09
C GLU A 143 -27.66 14.83 2.47
N ARG A 144 -26.63 13.99 2.26
CA ARG A 144 -26.78 12.52 2.33
C ARG A 144 -26.24 11.93 3.63
N ALA A 145 -25.45 12.68 4.39
CA ALA A 145 -24.91 12.30 5.69
C ALA A 145 -24.86 13.51 6.66
N PRO A 146 -25.99 14.18 6.94
CA PRO A 146 -26.02 15.43 7.72
C PRO A 146 -25.50 15.32 9.16
N LEU A 147 -25.41 14.10 9.70
CA LEU A 147 -24.87 13.83 11.03
C LEU A 147 -23.36 13.55 11.01
N ALA A 148 -22.75 13.41 9.84
CA ALA A 148 -21.33 13.13 9.72
C ALA A 148 -20.51 14.42 9.89
N ARG A 149 -19.46 14.35 10.71
CA ARG A 149 -18.50 15.45 10.84
C ARG A 149 -17.58 15.47 9.63
N LEU A 150 -17.69 16.50 8.80
CA LEU A 150 -16.77 16.74 7.70
C LEU A 150 -15.60 17.60 8.17
N ASP A 151 -14.42 16.98 8.33
CA ASP A 151 -13.21 17.71 8.73
C ASP A 151 -12.66 18.51 7.53
N GLY A 152 -12.86 18.03 6.30
CA GLY A 152 -12.51 18.72 5.06
C GLY A 152 -12.42 17.77 3.86
N VAL A 153 -11.58 18.09 2.88
CA VAL A 153 -11.38 17.27 1.67
C VAL A 153 -9.90 16.99 1.44
N VAL A 154 -9.55 15.73 1.22
CA VAL A 154 -8.22 15.31 0.80
C VAL A 154 -8.13 15.39 -0.72
N VAL A 155 -7.13 16.12 -1.22
CA VAL A 155 -6.71 16.16 -2.62
C VAL A 155 -5.54 15.20 -2.77
N ALA A 156 -5.65 14.17 -3.61
CA ALA A 156 -4.63 13.16 -3.82
C ALA A 156 -4.31 13.00 -5.30
N GLU A 157 -3.05 12.73 -5.66
CA GLU A 157 -2.70 12.35 -7.03
C GLU A 157 -3.46 11.09 -7.45
N MET A 158 -3.87 11.02 -8.73
CA MET A 158 -4.40 9.78 -9.27
C MET A 158 -3.25 8.87 -9.69
N ILE A 159 -3.39 7.60 -9.30
CA ILE A 159 -2.45 6.54 -9.59
C ILE A 159 -3.10 5.60 -10.60
N GLU A 160 -2.29 5.14 -11.56
CA GLU A 160 -2.69 4.15 -12.55
C GLU A 160 -3.26 2.87 -11.93
N ALA A 161 -3.93 2.07 -12.75
CA ALA A 161 -4.42 0.76 -12.33
C ALA A 161 -3.23 -0.15 -12.03
N GLY A 162 -3.36 -0.96 -10.98
CA GLY A 162 -2.30 -1.85 -10.53
C GLY A 162 -2.85 -2.93 -9.60
N LEU A 163 -1.93 -3.69 -9.02
CA LEU A 163 -2.27 -4.71 -8.04
C LEU A 163 -2.25 -4.09 -6.64
N ASP A 164 -3.42 -4.01 -6.01
CA ASP A 164 -3.55 -3.54 -4.63
C ASP A 164 -3.23 -4.65 -3.63
N LEU A 165 -2.34 -4.35 -2.71
CA LEU A 165 -1.91 -5.19 -1.60
C LEU A 165 -2.15 -4.45 -0.28
N ARG A 166 -2.29 -5.21 0.79
CA ARG A 166 -2.16 -4.74 2.16
C ARG A 166 -0.93 -5.38 2.76
N CYS A 167 -0.06 -4.58 3.35
CA CYS A 167 1.12 -5.10 4.03
C CYS A 167 1.53 -4.20 5.19
N GLY A 168 2.32 -4.73 6.10
CA GLY A 168 2.75 -4.01 7.27
C GLY A 168 3.49 -4.91 8.24
N ALA A 169 3.66 -4.39 9.45
CA ALA A 169 4.26 -5.13 10.55
C ALA A 169 3.56 -4.77 11.86
N LEU A 170 3.54 -5.71 12.79
CA LEU A 170 3.07 -5.50 14.16
C LEU A 170 4.00 -6.15 15.17
N ARG A 171 4.16 -5.50 16.32
CA ARG A 171 4.84 -6.05 17.48
C ARG A 171 3.85 -6.90 18.27
N THR A 172 4.21 -8.15 18.50
CA THR A 172 3.41 -9.09 19.29
C THR A 172 3.59 -8.83 20.78
N ARG A 173 2.76 -9.48 21.62
CA ARG A 173 2.90 -9.40 23.08
C ARG A 173 4.24 -9.93 23.59
N SER A 174 4.90 -10.81 22.84
CA SER A 174 6.24 -11.31 23.20
C SER A 174 7.36 -10.36 22.77
N GLY A 175 7.04 -9.20 22.19
CA GLY A 175 8.03 -8.23 21.68
C GLY A 175 8.62 -8.59 20.31
N SER A 176 8.29 -9.75 19.74
CA SER A 176 8.69 -10.10 18.37
C SER A 176 7.89 -9.33 17.35
N VAL A 177 8.49 -9.03 16.19
CA VAL A 177 7.80 -8.34 15.09
C VAL A 177 7.38 -9.36 14.04
N ALA A 178 6.10 -9.32 13.69
CA ALA A 178 5.50 -10.09 12.59
C ALA A 178 5.18 -9.15 11.44
N LEU A 179 5.72 -9.43 10.26
CA LEU A 179 5.32 -8.81 9.01
C LEU A 179 4.12 -9.56 8.43
N TYR A 180 3.23 -8.83 7.78
CA TYR A 180 2.09 -9.41 7.08
C TYR A 180 1.95 -8.81 5.68
N ALA A 181 1.45 -9.61 4.75
CA ALA A 181 1.11 -9.14 3.42
C ALA A 181 0.02 -10.03 2.76
N HIS A 182 -0.88 -9.41 2.00
CA HIS A 182 -1.85 -10.09 1.15
C HIS A 182 -2.40 -9.16 0.06
N ALA A 183 -3.02 -9.76 -0.96
CA ALA A 183 -3.73 -9.00 -1.97
C ALA A 183 -5.10 -8.50 -1.49
N VAL A 184 -5.49 -7.32 -1.99
CA VAL A 184 -6.82 -6.77 -1.83
C VAL A 184 -7.67 -7.27 -2.99
N LEU A 185 -8.54 -8.25 -2.71
CA LEU A 185 -9.42 -8.87 -3.69
C LEU A 185 -10.89 -8.76 -3.25
N ALA A 186 -11.81 -9.05 -4.16
CA ALA A 186 -13.23 -9.11 -3.86
C ALA A 186 -13.58 -10.18 -2.81
N SER A 187 -12.79 -11.25 -2.74
CA SER A 187 -12.90 -12.29 -1.71
C SER A 187 -11.83 -12.12 -0.64
N PRO A 188 -12.13 -12.42 0.64
CA PRO A 188 -11.13 -12.38 1.70
C PRO A 188 -9.94 -13.30 1.40
N VAL A 189 -8.74 -12.79 1.60
CA VAL A 189 -7.48 -13.53 1.50
C VAL A 189 -6.82 -13.49 2.87
N GLU A 190 -6.41 -14.65 3.39
CA GLU A 190 -5.68 -14.70 4.65
C GLU A 190 -4.29 -14.06 4.49
N PRO A 191 -3.86 -13.22 5.44
CA PRO A 191 -2.52 -12.64 5.41
C PRO A 191 -1.46 -13.72 5.60
N LEU A 192 -0.46 -13.71 4.72
CA LEU A 192 0.76 -14.46 4.96
C LEU A 192 1.63 -13.68 5.94
N LEU A 193 2.39 -14.41 6.76
CA LEU A 193 3.20 -13.85 7.83
C LEU A 193 4.68 -14.21 7.66
N ALA A 194 5.55 -13.27 8.01
CA ALA A 194 6.99 -13.49 8.17
C ALA A 194 7.45 -12.89 9.51
N ARG A 195 8.61 -13.31 10.00
CA ARG A 195 9.18 -12.82 11.26
C ARG A 195 10.36 -11.89 10.95
N SER A 196 10.41 -10.76 11.64
CA SER A 196 11.60 -9.90 11.71
C SER A 196 12.72 -10.56 12.53
N PRO A 197 14.01 -10.32 12.22
CA PRO A 197 14.51 -9.59 11.06
C PRO A 197 14.39 -10.41 9.77
N LEU A 198 14.09 -9.74 8.67
CA LEU A 198 13.92 -10.34 7.36
C LEU A 198 15.25 -10.28 6.60
N SER A 199 15.79 -11.43 6.17
CA SER A 199 16.92 -11.41 5.24
C SER A 199 16.44 -11.02 3.83
N PRO A 200 17.32 -10.51 2.94
CA PRO A 200 16.94 -10.22 1.56
C PRO A 200 16.32 -11.43 0.84
N THR A 201 16.85 -12.62 1.10
CA THR A 201 16.31 -13.88 0.56
C THR A 201 14.93 -14.22 1.12
N ASP A 202 14.72 -14.04 2.43
CA ASP A 202 13.40 -14.24 3.05
C ASP A 202 12.36 -13.27 2.48
N ALA A 203 12.77 -12.03 2.21
CA ALA A 203 11.91 -11.01 1.62
C ALA A 203 11.45 -11.39 0.21
N LEU A 204 12.37 -11.89 -0.63
CA LEU A 204 12.03 -12.39 -1.97
C LEU A 204 11.06 -13.57 -1.91
N LEU A 205 11.32 -14.54 -1.02
CA LEU A 205 10.45 -15.71 -0.86
C LEU A 205 9.08 -15.32 -0.31
N PHE A 206 9.03 -14.39 0.64
CA PHE A 206 7.78 -13.90 1.22
C PHE A 206 6.95 -13.13 0.20
N ALA A 207 7.58 -12.24 -0.57
CA ALA A 207 6.94 -11.52 -1.67
C ALA A 207 6.40 -12.46 -2.76
N GLU A 208 7.19 -13.47 -3.16
CA GLU A 208 6.75 -14.50 -4.11
C GLU A 208 5.54 -15.26 -3.58
N ALA A 209 5.54 -15.65 -2.29
CA ALA A 209 4.42 -16.36 -1.68
C ALA A 209 3.14 -15.53 -1.67
N VAL A 210 3.23 -14.22 -1.35
CA VAL A 210 2.09 -13.29 -1.36
C VAL A 210 1.49 -13.16 -2.75
N LEU A 211 2.34 -12.92 -3.75
CA LEU A 211 1.88 -12.76 -5.14
C LEU A 211 1.35 -14.07 -5.70
N ALA A 212 1.93 -15.21 -5.33
CA ALA A 212 1.46 -16.52 -5.72
C ALA A 212 0.11 -16.90 -5.09
N ALA A 213 -0.30 -16.27 -3.98
CA ALA A 213 -1.59 -16.51 -3.34
C ALA A 213 -2.79 -15.90 -4.10
N ILE A 214 -2.54 -15.05 -5.11
CA ILE A 214 -3.58 -14.39 -5.89
C ILE A 214 -4.25 -15.41 -6.84
N PRO A 215 -5.59 -15.59 -6.78
CA PRO A 215 -6.30 -16.55 -7.60
C PRO A 215 -6.60 -16.02 -9.00
N VAL A 216 -5.66 -16.13 -9.95
CA VAL A 216 -5.90 -15.99 -11.41
C VAL A 216 -5.01 -16.98 -12.19
N PRO A 217 -5.47 -17.56 -13.32
CA PRO A 217 -4.94 -18.81 -13.84
C PRO A 217 -3.72 -18.61 -14.76
N ALA A 218 -2.70 -19.41 -14.45
CA ALA A 218 -1.64 -19.90 -15.32
C ALA A 218 -0.37 -19.08 -15.55
N ARG A 219 -0.33 -17.74 -15.61
CA ARG A 219 0.95 -17.01 -15.71
C ARG A 219 0.85 -15.61 -15.12
N ARG A 220 1.88 -15.21 -14.37
CA ARG A 220 2.22 -13.80 -14.24
C ARG A 220 2.22 -13.20 -15.64
N ARG A 221 1.45 -12.14 -15.89
CA ARG A 221 1.59 -11.42 -17.15
C ARG A 221 2.95 -10.71 -17.12
N ALA A 222 3.49 -10.33 -18.27
CA ALA A 222 4.66 -9.44 -18.31
C ALA A 222 4.39 -8.10 -17.58
N SER A 223 3.11 -7.76 -17.39
CA SER A 223 2.65 -6.60 -16.61
C SER A 223 2.47 -6.88 -15.11
N ASP A 224 2.71 -8.09 -14.62
CA ASP A 224 2.60 -8.36 -13.18
C ASP A 224 3.80 -7.75 -12.46
N PRO A 225 3.60 -7.09 -11.32
CA PRO A 225 4.65 -6.36 -10.63
C PRO A 225 5.77 -7.30 -10.16
N ASP A 226 7.01 -6.82 -10.28
CA ASP A 226 8.21 -7.57 -9.91
C ASP A 226 8.21 -7.91 -8.40
N VAL A 227 8.50 -9.18 -8.10
CA VAL A 227 8.72 -9.70 -6.74
C VAL A 227 9.71 -8.82 -5.97
N THR A 228 10.74 -8.32 -6.66
CA THR A 228 11.78 -7.46 -6.09
C THR A 228 11.21 -6.16 -5.52
N VAL A 229 10.14 -5.61 -6.12
CA VAL A 229 9.48 -4.38 -5.64
C VAL A 229 8.83 -4.62 -4.28
N LEU A 230 8.03 -5.68 -4.17
CA LEU A 230 7.41 -6.04 -2.91
C LEU A 230 8.45 -6.46 -1.86
N ALA A 231 9.50 -7.18 -2.26
CA ALA A 231 10.58 -7.56 -1.35
C ALA A 231 11.32 -6.34 -0.77
N ARG A 232 11.64 -5.33 -1.61
CA ARG A 232 12.24 -4.06 -1.15
C ARG A 232 11.34 -3.33 -0.17
N LEU A 233 10.05 -3.26 -0.46
CA LEU A 233 9.06 -2.65 0.45
C LEU A 233 8.99 -3.39 1.79
N LEU A 234 8.93 -4.73 1.78
CA LEU A 234 8.90 -5.53 3.00
C LEU A 234 10.17 -5.36 3.85
N LEU A 235 11.35 -5.27 3.21
CA LEU A 235 12.61 -4.95 3.88
C LEU A 235 12.62 -3.54 4.45
N ALA A 236 12.04 -2.55 3.75
CA ALA A 236 11.91 -1.19 4.26
C ALA A 236 10.99 -1.11 5.49
N ILE A 237 9.86 -1.84 5.47
CA ILE A 237 8.97 -1.99 6.62
C ILE A 237 9.70 -2.66 7.80
N ASP A 238 10.44 -3.74 7.53
CA ASP A 238 11.24 -4.43 8.55
C ASP A 238 12.32 -3.51 9.14
N GLY A 239 13.05 -2.80 8.30
CA GLY A 239 14.07 -1.84 8.70
C GLY A 239 13.52 -0.70 9.56
N LEU A 240 12.32 -0.18 9.24
CA LEU A 240 11.62 0.80 10.08
C LEU A 240 11.31 0.21 11.48
N MET A 241 10.78 -1.01 11.55
CA MET A 241 10.47 -1.67 12.82
C MET A 241 11.73 -1.97 13.65
N GLN A 242 12.84 -2.29 13.00
CA GLN A 242 14.13 -2.52 13.65
C GLN A 242 14.75 -1.22 14.16
N HIS A 243 14.77 -0.16 13.34
CA HIS A 243 15.33 1.15 13.68
C HIS A 243 14.63 1.78 14.88
N THR A 244 13.30 1.76 14.87
CA THR A 244 12.48 2.37 15.93
C THR A 244 12.37 1.52 17.20
N GLY A 245 12.89 0.29 17.17
CA GLY A 245 12.89 -0.64 18.30
C GLY A 245 11.50 -0.79 18.93
N GLU A 246 11.45 -0.72 20.25
CA GLU A 246 10.23 -0.95 21.02
C GLU A 246 9.18 0.19 20.93
N ARG A 247 9.51 1.32 20.29
CA ARG A 247 8.61 2.48 20.15
C ARG A 247 7.43 2.15 19.23
N LEU A 248 7.70 1.63 18.03
CA LEU A 248 6.65 1.31 17.06
C LEU A 248 5.95 0.00 17.45
N LEU A 249 4.62 0.06 17.51
CA LEU A 249 3.77 -1.08 17.78
C LEU A 249 3.22 -1.69 16.48
N ALA A 250 2.86 -0.83 15.51
CA ALA A 250 2.39 -1.30 14.22
C ALA A 250 2.62 -0.27 13.12
N VAL A 251 2.86 -0.77 11.91
CA VAL A 251 2.77 -0.03 10.66
C VAL A 251 1.89 -0.83 9.71
N GLY A 252 0.91 -0.19 9.08
CA GLY A 252 0.04 -0.82 8.10
C GLY A 252 -0.12 0.08 6.89
N LEU A 253 0.04 -0.49 5.71
CA LEU A 253 -0.11 0.16 4.41
C LEU A 253 -1.35 -0.43 3.73
N ASP A 254 -2.35 0.40 3.42
CA ASP A 254 -3.66 -0.06 2.94
C ASP A 254 -4.38 0.95 2.02
N PRO A 255 -4.39 0.77 0.69
CA PRO A 255 -3.58 -0.18 -0.07
C PRO A 255 -2.17 0.33 -0.38
N VAL A 256 -1.28 -0.62 -0.64
CA VAL A 256 -0.11 -0.40 -1.51
C VAL A 256 -0.48 -0.88 -2.90
N ARG A 257 -0.36 0.00 -3.89
CA ARG A 257 -0.55 -0.37 -5.29
C ARG A 257 0.78 -0.66 -5.94
N LEU A 258 0.97 -1.91 -6.35
CA LEU A 258 2.07 -2.28 -7.23
C LEU A 258 1.69 -1.94 -8.67
N LEU A 259 2.57 -1.22 -9.37
CA LEU A 259 2.33 -0.78 -10.73
C LEU A 259 2.94 -1.80 -11.71
N PRO A 260 2.29 -2.03 -12.87
CA PRO A 260 2.92 -2.82 -13.93
C PRO A 260 4.25 -2.16 -14.34
N GLU A 261 5.25 -2.95 -14.72
CA GLU A 261 6.57 -2.44 -15.13
C GLU A 261 6.41 -1.26 -16.11
N PRO A 262 6.80 -0.04 -15.70
CA PRO A 262 6.59 1.11 -16.54
C PRO A 262 7.86 1.45 -17.33
N THR A 263 7.69 2.27 -18.36
CA THR A 263 8.76 2.99 -19.08
C THR A 263 9.77 3.62 -18.12
N GLU A 264 11.03 3.72 -18.56
CA GLU A 264 12.17 4.27 -17.81
C GLU A 264 11.81 5.46 -16.91
N GLY A 265 12.02 5.34 -15.59
CA GLY A 265 11.87 6.43 -14.61
C GLY A 265 10.50 6.57 -13.93
N ALA A 266 9.53 5.69 -14.21
CA ALA A 266 8.24 5.68 -13.52
C ALA A 266 8.26 4.86 -12.21
N ARG A 267 7.33 5.18 -11.29
CA ARG A 267 7.25 4.54 -9.97
C ARG A 267 6.87 3.07 -10.10
N GLU A 268 7.49 2.21 -9.30
CA GLU A 268 7.23 0.77 -9.29
C GLU A 268 6.06 0.39 -8.38
N TYR A 269 5.81 1.19 -7.36
CA TYR A 269 4.67 1.05 -6.47
C TYR A 269 4.30 2.39 -5.85
N VAL A 270 3.16 2.45 -5.18
CA VAL A 270 2.80 3.60 -4.36
C VAL A 270 1.90 3.20 -3.20
N THR A 271 2.18 3.74 -2.01
CA THR A 271 1.30 3.60 -0.84
C THR A 271 0.20 4.65 -0.89
N LEU A 272 -1.06 4.22 -0.93
CA LEU A 272 -2.22 5.11 -1.01
C LEU A 272 -2.67 5.64 0.35
N ASP A 273 -2.55 4.80 1.38
CA ASP A 273 -2.83 5.17 2.76
C ASP A 273 -1.93 4.37 3.70
N ALA A 274 -1.67 4.95 4.87
CA ALA A 274 -0.87 4.30 5.89
C ALA A 274 -1.30 4.68 7.30
N ARG A 275 -1.12 3.73 8.20
CA ARG A 275 -1.37 3.90 9.62
C ARG A 275 -0.16 3.45 10.41
N ILE A 276 0.35 4.34 11.26
CA ILE A 276 1.42 4.04 12.21
C ILE A 276 0.86 4.19 13.63
N VAL A 277 1.16 3.19 14.45
CA VAL A 277 0.83 3.17 15.88
C VAL A 277 2.12 2.95 16.66
N GLN A 278 2.34 3.79 17.65
CA GLN A 278 3.46 3.72 18.58
C GLN A 278 2.98 3.64 20.02
N ARG A 279 3.88 3.32 20.95
CA ARG A 279 3.59 3.41 22.39
C ARG A 279 3.24 4.84 22.77
N ALA A 280 2.37 5.00 23.76
CA ALA A 280 2.19 6.29 24.43
C ALA A 280 3.55 6.83 24.84
N HIS A 281 3.82 8.09 24.48
CA HIS A 281 4.87 8.82 25.16
C HIS A 281 4.37 9.05 26.59
N LEU A 282 4.90 8.30 27.55
CA LEU A 282 4.76 8.67 28.95
C LEU A 282 5.69 9.86 29.16
N ASP A 283 5.16 11.08 28.99
CA ASP A 283 5.80 12.26 29.54
C ASP A 283 5.96 12.04 31.05
N GLY A 284 7.18 11.74 31.51
CA GLY A 284 7.56 11.70 32.93
C GLY A 284 7.24 10.40 33.68
N LEU A 285 8.23 9.51 33.73
CA LEU A 285 8.70 8.93 34.98
C LEU A 285 10.16 9.35 35.19
#